data_AF-A0A434WV27-F1
#
_entry.id   AF-A0A434WV27-F1
#
_cell.length_a   1.000
_cell.length_b   1.000
_cell.length_c   1.000
_cell.angle_alpha   90.00
_cell.angle_beta   90.00
_cell.angle_gamma   90.00
#
_symmetry.space_group_name_H-M   'P 1'
#
loop_
_entity.id
_entity.type
_entity.pdbx_description
1 polymer ?
#
loop_
_entity_poly.entity_id
_entity_poly.type
_entity_poly.pdbx_seq_one_letter_code
_entity_poly.pdbx_strand_id
1 'polypeptide(L)' 'TKLSDLGPPIPGKQHGGEPADDRENFMICPVCGQRLDMRDFRQVAWHDQPQHEPLELEPYVTSRNGYRLRTWSLK' A
#
# COMPACT_ATOMS: atom_id res chain seq x y z
N THR A 1 10.34 4.52 -8.11
CA THR A 1 9.71 3.40 -8.85
C THR A 1 8.23 3.51 -8.73
N LYS A 2 7.48 3.51 -9.83
CA LYS A 2 6.02 3.61 -9.75
C LYS A 2 5.40 2.25 -9.51
N LEU A 3 4.31 2.21 -8.73
CA LEU A 3 3.57 0.96 -8.51
C LEU A 3 3.05 0.36 -9.84
N SER A 4 2.73 1.20 -10.82
CA SER A 4 2.32 0.77 -12.17
C SER A 4 3.44 0.07 -12.94
N ASP A 5 4.70 0.39 -12.66
CA ASP A 5 5.85 -0.22 -13.34
C ASP A 5 6.06 -1.68 -12.91
N LEU A 6 5.47 -2.08 -11.77
CA LEU A 6 5.50 -3.45 -11.25
C LEU A 6 4.44 -4.37 -11.88
N GLY A 7 3.67 -3.86 -12.85
CA GLY A 7 2.61 -4.61 -13.53
C GLY A 7 1.22 -4.39 -12.90
N PRO A 8 0.19 -5.15 -13.35
CA PRO A 8 -1.19 -5.02 -12.85
C PRO A 8 -1.32 -5.44 -11.38
N PRO A 9 -2.34 -4.96 -10.64
CA PRO A 9 -2.58 -5.37 -9.26
C PRO A 9 -2.59 -6.89 -9.07
N ILE A 10 -1.81 -7.37 -8.10
CA ILE A 10 -1.77 -8.78 -7.72
C ILE A 10 -2.43 -8.89 -6.34
N PRO A 11 -3.75 -9.16 -6.26
CA PRO A 11 -4.43 -9.27 -4.98
C PRO A 11 -3.95 -10.52 -4.23
N GLY A 12 -3.54 -10.33 -2.98
CA GLY A 12 -3.23 -11.43 -2.06
C GLY A 12 -4.49 -12.19 -1.64
N LYS A 13 -4.33 -13.46 -1.29
CA LYS A 13 -5.38 -14.22 -0.58
C LYS A 13 -5.20 -14.00 0.91
N GLN A 14 -6.23 -13.48 1.57
CA GLN A 14 -6.20 -13.31 3.02
C GLN A 14 -6.17 -14.67 3.73
N HIS A 15 -5.31 -14.79 4.73
CA HIS A 15 -5.24 -15.93 5.63
C HIS A 15 -5.75 -15.50 7.01
N GLY A 16 -6.67 -16.25 7.62
CA GLY A 16 -7.17 -15.96 8.97
C GLY A 16 -8.53 -15.24 9.05
N GLY A 17 -9.24 -15.04 7.92
CA GLY A 17 -10.52 -14.32 7.88
C GLY A 17 -10.32 -12.80 7.73
N GLU A 18 -11.42 -12.04 7.65
CA GLU A 18 -11.37 -10.58 7.53
C GLU A 18 -10.71 -9.93 8.76
N PRO A 19 -9.96 -8.82 8.57
CA PRO A 19 -9.34 -8.14 9.70
C PRO A 19 -10.42 -7.48 10.56
N ALA A 20 -10.16 -7.33 11.86
CA ALA A 20 -11.09 -6.61 12.74
C ALA A 20 -11.10 -5.10 12.44
N ASP A 21 -10.01 -4.60 11.84
CA ASP A 21 -9.80 -3.21 11.46
C ASP A 21 -9.06 -3.13 10.12
N ASP A 22 -9.56 -2.33 9.18
CA ASP A 22 -8.92 -2.13 7.88
C ASP A 22 -7.46 -1.70 7.96
N ARG A 23 -7.05 -1.04 9.04
CA ARG A 23 -5.66 -0.64 9.29
C ARG A 23 -4.70 -1.82 9.42
N GLU A 24 -5.20 -2.99 9.81
CA GLU A 24 -4.41 -4.22 9.91
C GLU A 24 -3.93 -4.73 8.55
N ASN A 25 -4.49 -4.25 7.44
CA ASN A 25 -4.01 -4.55 6.09
C ASN A 25 -2.72 -3.80 5.72
N PHE A 26 -2.27 -2.85 6.53
CA PHE A 26 -1.11 -2.02 6.23
C PHE A 26 0.05 -2.32 7.18
N MET A 27 1.26 -2.28 6.65
CA MET A 27 2.49 -2.33 7.46
C MET A 27 3.41 -1.16 7.11
N ILE A 28 4.23 -0.75 8.08
CA ILE A 28 5.30 0.24 7.85
C ILE A 28 6.56 -0.52 7.48
N CYS A 29 7.13 -0.23 6.32
CA CYS A 29 8.41 -0.79 5.92
C CYS A 29 9.52 -0.30 6.86
N PRO A 30 10.29 -1.18 7.50
CA PRO A 30 11.36 -0.77 8.41
C PRO A 30 12.58 -0.18 7.69
N VAL A 31 12.71 -0.41 6.37
CA VAL A 31 13.85 0.07 5.56
C VAL A 31 13.65 1.51 5.10
N CYS A 32 12.52 1.81 4.46
CA CYS A 32 12.26 3.12 3.86
C CYS A 32 11.18 3.95 4.59
N GLY A 33 10.52 3.39 5.61
CA GLY A 33 9.46 4.05 6.38
C GLY A 33 8.12 4.19 5.66
N GLN A 34 7.99 3.71 4.42
CA GLN A 34 6.74 3.79 3.68
C GLN A 34 5.68 2.85 4.25
N ARG A 35 4.44 3.33 4.34
CA ARG A 35 3.27 2.48 4.61
C ARG A 35 2.88 1.73 3.33
N LEU A 36 2.95 0.40 3.35
CA LEU A 36 2.51 -0.46 2.25
C LEU A 36 1.21 -1.19 2.57
N ASP A 37 0.44 -1.50 1.53
CA ASP A 37 -0.76 -2.34 1.61
C ASP A 37 -0.40 -3.80 1.37
N MET A 38 -0.56 -4.64 2.39
CA MET A 38 -0.22 -6.07 2.34
C MET A 38 -1.17 -6.87 1.43
N ARG A 39 -2.30 -6.30 1.02
CA ARG A 39 -3.24 -6.93 0.09
C ARG A 39 -2.77 -6.84 -1.36
N ASP A 40 -1.82 -5.95 -1.66
CA ASP A 40 -1.22 -5.81 -2.98
C ASP A 40 0.19 -6.41 -2.98
N PHE A 41 0.31 -7.62 -3.54
CA PHE A 41 1.56 -8.38 -3.50
C PHE A 41 2.72 -7.65 -4.19
N ARG A 42 2.45 -6.73 -5.11
CA ARG A 42 3.50 -5.90 -5.74
C ARG A 42 4.25 -5.05 -4.72
N GLN A 43 3.53 -4.49 -3.75
CA GLN A 43 4.14 -3.68 -2.71
C GLN A 43 4.94 -4.57 -1.75
N VAL A 44 4.37 -5.71 -1.34
CA VAL A 44 5.06 -6.68 -0.48
C VAL A 44 6.37 -7.17 -1.12
N ALA A 45 6.33 -7.59 -2.38
CA ALA A 45 7.49 -8.10 -3.09
C ALA A 45 8.57 -7.02 -3.35
N TRP A 46 8.17 -5.76 -3.57
CA TRP A 46 9.13 -4.66 -3.68
C TRP A 46 9.84 -4.40 -2.35
N HIS A 47 9.09 -4.39 -1.25
CA HIS A 47 9.60 -4.09 0.09
C HIS A 47 10.36 -5.26 0.75
N ASP A 48 10.31 -6.46 0.18
CA ASP A 48 11.16 -7.60 0.57
C ASP A 48 12.63 -7.42 0.13
N GLN A 49 12.89 -6.55 -0.85
CA GLN A 49 14.25 -6.26 -1.29
C GLN A 49 15.01 -5.45 -0.22
N PRO A 50 16.25 -5.79 0.15
CA PRO A 50 16.95 -5.10 1.25
C PRO A 50 17.34 -3.65 0.95
N GLN A 51 17.44 -3.29 -0.34
CA GLN A 51 17.80 -1.96 -0.81
C GLN A 51 16.76 -1.51 -1.83
N HIS A 52 15.69 -0.89 -1.35
CA HIS A 52 14.63 -0.32 -2.18
C HIS A 52 14.32 1.11 -1.74
N GLU A 53 13.89 1.92 -2.70
CA GLU A 53 13.33 3.25 -2.44
C GLU A 53 11.81 3.16 -2.29
N PRO A 54 11.16 4.17 -1.65
CA PRO A 54 9.71 4.26 -1.61
C PRO A 54 9.07 4.17 -3.00
N LEU A 55 7.95 3.46 -3.10
CA LEU A 55 7.11 3.42 -4.28
C LEU A 55 6.38 4.75 -4.47
N GLU A 56 6.34 5.22 -5.70
CA GLU A 56 5.43 6.28 -6.13
C GLU A 56 4.04 5.67 -6.29
N LEU A 57 3.15 6.00 -5.36
CA LEU A 57 1.75 5.62 -5.40
C LEU A 57 1.01 6.61 -6.31
N GLU A 58 0.59 6.14 -7.48
CA GLU A 58 -0.28 6.93 -8.33
C GLU A 58 -1.63 7.10 -7.64
N PRO A 59 -2.18 8.33 -7.55
CA PRO A 59 -3.50 8.54 -6.98
C PRO A 59 -4.51 7.77 -7.82
N TYR A 60 -5.21 6.82 -7.22
CA TYR A 60 -6.31 6.17 -7.89
C TYR A 60 -7.32 7.25 -8.31
N VAL A 61 -7.65 7.31 -9.59
CA VAL A 61 -8.77 8.16 -10.04
C VAL A 61 -10.04 7.42 -9.62
N THR A 62 -10.53 7.64 -8.40
CA THR A 62 -11.88 7.17 -8.04
C THR A 62 -12.87 7.91 -8.92
N SER A 63 -13.50 7.19 -9.85
CA SER A 63 -14.83 7.56 -10.34
C SER A 63 -15.71 7.86 -9.12
N ARG A 64 -16.26 9.08 -9.07
CA ARG A 64 -17.22 9.65 -8.11
C ARG A 64 -17.76 8.66 -7.06
N ASN A 65 -17.14 8.63 -5.88
CA ASN A 65 -17.80 8.65 -4.55
C ASN A 65 -16.70 8.61 -3.49
N GLY A 66 -16.18 9.81 -3.22
CA GLY A 66 -14.94 10.05 -2.50
C GLY A 66 -15.03 9.79 -1.00
N TYR A 67 -14.24 8.83 -0.54
CA TYR A 67 -13.80 8.78 0.84
C TYR A 67 -12.88 9.98 1.11
N ARG A 68 -13.25 10.77 2.12
CA ARG A 68 -12.49 11.91 2.64
C ARG A 68 -11.06 11.48 3.01
N LEU A 69 -10.09 11.86 2.20
CA LEU A 69 -8.71 12.03 2.67
C LEU A 69 -8.70 13.24 3.61
N ARG A 70 -8.81 12.98 4.92
CA ARG A 70 -8.41 13.96 5.92
C ARG A 70 -6.90 14.11 5.80
N THR A 71 -6.48 15.28 5.35
CA THR A 71 -5.12 15.77 5.43
C THR A 71 -4.68 15.77 6.90
N TRP A 72 -3.76 14.89 7.26
CA TRP A 72 -3.01 15.05 8.51
C TRP A 72 -1.87 16.01 8.23
N SER A 73 -2.15 17.29 8.42
CA SER A 73 -1.13 18.33 8.52
C SER A 73 -0.49 18.20 9.90
N LEU A 74 0.81 17.92 9.90
CA LEU A 74 1.70 17.97 11.07
C LEU A 74 1.53 19.31 11.79
N LYS A 75 1.21 19.25 13.08
CA LYS A 75 1.53 20.26 14.09
C LYS A 75 2.02 19.55 15.33
#